data_AF-A0A4Q3DZW7-F1
#
_entry.id   AF-A0A4Q3DZW7-F1
#
_cell.length_a   1.000
_cell.length_b   1.000
_cell.length_c   1.000
_cell.angle_alpha   90.00
_cell.angle_beta   90.00
_cell.angle_gamma   90.00
#
_symmetry.space_group_name_H-M   'P 1'
#
loop_
_entity.id
_entity.type
_entity.pdbx_description
1 polymer ?
#
loop_
_entity_poly.entity_id
_entity_poly.type
_entity_poly.pdbx_seq_one_letter_code
_entity_poly.pdbx_strand_id
1 'polypeptide(L)'
;MSKGVGYIARAPSNLSYATPQTIEATFTGVPYTGVVSVPVYKIPANTYNLVGNPYPSPLSADNFIKANTANTGTLNKNITGTLYFWTHKTAISTSNSGSQLYNYASDDYSKYNLSGGVQSGSGGAVPTGNIAVGQGFFLESTVSGNVTFNN
;
A
#
# COMPACT_ATOMS: atom_id res chain seq x y z
N MET A 1 -9.85 -7.95 10.62
CA MET A 1 -9.49 -7.40 9.30
C MET A 1 -10.16 -8.21 8.20
N SER A 2 -10.54 -7.56 7.09
CA SER A 2 -11.04 -8.20 5.87
C SER A 2 -9.89 -8.68 4.98
N LYS A 3 -10.09 -9.78 4.25
CA LYS A 3 -9.07 -10.40 3.40
C LYS A 3 -8.66 -9.44 2.28
N GLY A 4 -7.36 -9.20 2.12
CA GLY A 4 -6.80 -8.45 1.00
C GLY A 4 -7.01 -6.93 1.07
N VAL A 5 -7.85 -6.45 2.00
CA VAL A 5 -8.04 -5.02 2.29
C VAL A 5 -6.90 -4.56 3.17
N GLY A 6 -6.25 -3.45 2.81
CA GLY A 6 -5.17 -2.89 3.62
C GLY A 6 -5.73 -1.98 4.71
N TYR A 7 -5.02 -1.94 5.83
CA TYR A 7 -5.33 -1.11 6.99
C TYR A 7 -4.11 -0.29 7.34
N ILE A 8 -4.33 0.93 7.82
CA ILE A 8 -3.27 1.86 8.18
C ILE A 8 -3.68 2.62 9.43
N ALA A 9 -2.73 2.90 10.30
CA ALA A 9 -2.94 3.69 11.50
C ALA A 9 -2.39 5.11 11.28
N ARG A 10 -3.14 6.10 11.75
CA ARG A 10 -2.64 7.48 11.84
C ARG A 10 -1.88 7.67 13.15
N ALA A 11 -0.96 8.63 13.17
CA ALA A 11 -0.37 9.16 14.38
C ALA A 11 -1.47 9.60 15.38
N PRO A 12 -1.38 9.22 16.67
CA PRO A 12 -2.28 9.67 17.72
C PRO A 12 -2.36 11.20 17.86
N SER A 13 -3.56 11.70 18.15
CA SER A 13 -3.83 13.12 18.35
C SER A 13 -3.48 13.54 19.78
N ASN A 14 -2.22 13.95 19.99
CA ASN A 14 -1.64 14.50 21.25
C ASN A 14 -0.12 14.24 21.35
N LEU A 15 0.53 13.83 20.27
CA LEU A 15 1.99 13.61 20.28
C LEU A 15 2.76 14.89 19.97
N SER A 16 4.00 14.95 20.46
CA SER A 16 4.99 15.89 19.95
C SER A 16 5.58 15.31 18.67
N TYR A 17 5.32 15.95 17.53
CA TYR A 17 5.80 15.49 16.23
C TYR A 17 7.25 15.92 15.93
N ALA A 18 7.96 16.49 16.92
CA ALA A 18 9.33 16.97 16.76
C ALA A 18 10.38 15.86 16.89
N THR A 19 10.03 14.74 17.53
CA THR A 19 10.96 13.62 17.77
C THR A 19 10.33 12.31 17.31
N PRO A 20 11.11 11.39 16.69
CA PRO A 20 10.61 10.06 16.35
C PRO A 20 10.11 9.32 17.61
N GLN A 21 8.94 8.69 17.50
CA GLN A 21 8.35 7.89 18.56
C GLN A 21 7.87 6.55 18.00
N THR A 22 8.01 5.48 18.79
CA THR A 22 7.44 4.18 18.47
C THR A 22 6.05 4.08 19.07
N ILE A 23 5.04 3.95 18.21
CA ILE A 23 3.65 3.69 18.60
C ILE A 23 3.27 2.31 18.07
N GLU A 24 2.79 1.45 18.96
CA GLU A 24 2.27 0.15 18.56
C GLU A 24 0.82 0.29 18.06
N ALA A 25 0.58 -0.17 16.83
CA ALA A 25 -0.75 -0.31 16.27
C ALA A 25 -1.03 -1.79 16.01
N THR A 26 -2.03 -2.34 16.69
CA THR A 26 -2.38 -3.75 16.56
C THR A 26 -3.47 -3.94 15.53
N PHE A 27 -3.22 -4.80 14.54
CA PHE A 27 -4.23 -5.24 13.59
C PHE A 27 -4.43 -6.75 13.72
N THR A 28 -5.65 -7.19 14.03
CA THR A 28 -5.99 -8.62 14.14
C THR A 28 -6.81 -9.11 12.94
N GLY A 29 -6.44 -10.28 12.44
CA GLY A 29 -7.10 -10.94 11.32
C GLY A 29 -6.85 -12.44 11.33
N VAL A 30 -7.65 -13.17 10.57
CA VAL A 30 -7.47 -14.61 10.36
C VAL A 30 -6.72 -14.79 9.04
N PRO A 31 -5.51 -15.41 9.04
CA PRO A 31 -4.80 -15.69 7.81
C PRO A 31 -5.65 -16.53 6.86
N TYR A 32 -5.50 -16.31 5.55
CA TYR A 32 -6.28 -17.01 4.54
C TYR A 32 -5.36 -17.68 3.53
N THR A 33 -5.79 -18.82 2.99
CA THR A 33 -5.11 -19.55 1.91
C THR A 33 -6.05 -19.67 0.71
N GLY A 34 -5.54 -19.46 -0.50
CA GLY A 34 -6.30 -19.52 -1.74
C GLY A 34 -6.55 -18.16 -2.40
N VAL A 35 -7.34 -18.15 -3.46
CA VAL A 35 -7.57 -16.93 -4.25
C VAL A 35 -8.40 -15.91 -3.46
N VAL A 36 -7.97 -14.65 -3.44
CA VAL A 36 -8.72 -13.53 -2.84
C VAL A 36 -8.91 -12.44 -3.88
N SER A 37 -10.17 -12.07 -4.14
CA SER A 37 -10.49 -10.90 -4.96
C SER A 37 -10.92 -9.73 -4.08
N VAL A 38 -10.35 -8.56 -4.34
CA VAL A 38 -10.60 -7.33 -3.58
C VAL A 38 -11.09 -6.25 -4.54
N PRO A 39 -12.22 -5.59 -4.27
CA PRO A 39 -12.70 -4.51 -5.10
C PRO A 39 -11.76 -3.31 -5.01
N VAL A 40 -11.50 -2.70 -6.17
CA VAL A 40 -10.72 -1.47 -6.32
C VAL A 40 -11.50 -0.47 -7.15
N TYR A 41 -11.30 0.81 -6.86
CA TYR A 41 -12.11 1.88 -7.40
C TYR A 41 -11.24 2.87 -8.16
N LYS A 42 -11.74 3.32 -9.31
CA LYS A 42 -11.28 4.51 -10.02
C LYS A 42 -12.43 5.53 -10.00
N ILE A 43 -12.32 6.54 -9.14
CA ILE A 43 -13.19 7.72 -9.17
C ILE A 43 -12.33 8.98 -9.34
N PRO A 44 -12.88 10.09 -9.88
CA PRO A 44 -12.09 11.31 -10.13
C PRO A 44 -11.35 11.84 -8.88
N ALA A 45 -11.96 11.67 -7.71
CA ALA A 45 -11.41 12.13 -6.43
C ALA A 45 -10.48 11.11 -5.74
N ASN A 46 -10.45 9.84 -6.18
CA ASN A 46 -9.65 8.80 -5.56
C ASN A 46 -9.36 7.64 -6.53
N THR A 47 -8.09 7.46 -6.85
CA THR A 47 -7.59 6.39 -7.73
C THR A 47 -6.69 5.40 -7.00
N TYR A 48 -6.26 5.76 -5.79
CA TYR A 48 -5.38 4.94 -4.95
C TYR A 48 -6.20 4.07 -4.01
N ASN A 49 -5.89 2.78 -4.02
CA ASN A 49 -6.59 1.78 -3.23
C ASN A 49 -5.59 1.14 -2.27
N LEU A 50 -5.95 1.09 -0.98
CA LEU A 50 -5.13 0.45 0.04
C LEU A 50 -5.52 -1.03 0.13
N VAL A 51 -4.59 -1.89 -0.24
CA VAL A 51 -4.74 -3.35 -0.16
C VAL A 51 -3.64 -3.92 0.73
N GLY A 52 -3.74 -5.19 1.12
CA GLY A 52 -2.75 -5.82 1.98
C GLY A 52 -2.64 -7.30 1.77
N ASN A 53 -1.47 -7.87 2.06
CA ASN A 53 -1.22 -9.30 1.87
C ASN A 53 -2.12 -10.15 2.80
N PRO A 54 -3.07 -10.96 2.26
CA PRO A 54 -3.99 -11.78 3.06
C PRO A 54 -3.38 -13.10 3.55
N TYR A 55 -2.18 -13.45 3.07
CA TYR A 55 -1.59 -14.77 3.23
C TYR A 55 -0.72 -14.89 4.49
N PRO A 56 -0.63 -16.08 5.09
CA PRO A 56 0.37 -16.39 6.12
C PRO A 56 1.80 -16.56 5.55
N SER A 57 2.08 -16.05 4.35
CA SER A 57 3.39 -16.08 3.71
C SER A 57 3.66 -14.78 2.94
N PRO A 58 4.94 -14.46 2.63
CA PRO A 58 5.26 -13.33 1.77
C PRO A 58 4.60 -13.48 0.40
N LEU A 59 3.98 -12.40 -0.08
CA LEU A 59 3.40 -12.30 -1.41
C LEU A 59 4.45 -11.79 -2.39
N SER A 60 4.58 -12.44 -3.55
CA SER A 60 5.43 -11.94 -4.64
C SER A 60 4.77 -10.72 -5.33
N ALA A 61 5.44 -9.57 -5.26
CA ALA A 61 5.00 -8.35 -5.92
C ALA A 61 4.94 -8.53 -7.45
N ASP A 62 5.93 -9.20 -8.04
CA ASP A 62 5.97 -9.48 -9.47
C ASP A 62 4.76 -10.30 -9.93
N ASN A 63 4.42 -11.38 -9.21
CA ASN A 63 3.27 -12.21 -9.54
C ASN A 63 1.97 -11.42 -9.37
N PHE A 64 1.84 -10.63 -8.30
CA PHE A 64 0.69 -9.77 -8.07
C PHE A 64 0.52 -8.73 -9.20
N ILE A 65 1.60 -8.07 -9.61
CA ILE A 65 1.59 -7.07 -10.70
C ILE A 65 1.24 -7.75 -12.02
N LYS A 66 1.90 -8.85 -12.39
CA LYS A 66 1.62 -9.60 -13.62
C LYS A 66 0.20 -10.17 -13.67
N ALA A 67 -0.41 -10.45 -12.53
CA ALA A 67 -1.80 -10.90 -12.47
C ALA A 67 -2.82 -9.77 -12.73
N ASN A 68 -2.51 -8.52 -12.39
CA ASN A 68 -3.53 -7.45 -12.27
C ASN A 68 -3.31 -6.22 -13.17
N THR A 69 -2.12 -6.06 -13.75
CA THR A 69 -1.73 -4.84 -14.48
C THR A 69 -2.59 -4.62 -15.72
N ALA A 70 -2.91 -3.37 -16.00
CA ALA A 70 -3.61 -2.96 -17.21
C ALA A 70 -2.90 -3.50 -18.46
N ASN A 71 -3.68 -3.93 -19.45
CA ASN A 71 -3.25 -4.50 -20.73
C ASN A 71 -2.60 -5.90 -20.63
N THR A 72 -1.63 -6.10 -19.73
CA THR A 72 -0.78 -7.31 -19.65
C THR A 72 -1.21 -8.31 -18.58
N GLY A 73 -2.12 -7.92 -17.68
CA GLY A 73 -2.55 -8.73 -16.56
C GLY A 73 -3.23 -10.04 -16.97
N THR A 74 -2.85 -11.14 -16.31
CA THR A 74 -3.36 -12.49 -16.62
C THR A 74 -4.71 -12.81 -15.97
N LEU A 75 -5.08 -12.13 -14.88
CA LEU A 75 -6.34 -12.35 -14.15
C LEU A 75 -7.24 -11.13 -14.18
N ASN A 76 -6.70 -9.94 -13.89
CA ASN A 76 -7.39 -8.65 -13.98
C ASN A 76 -6.54 -7.66 -14.76
N LYS A 77 -7.16 -6.57 -15.24
CA LYS A 77 -6.48 -5.53 -16.04
C LYS A 77 -6.78 -4.14 -15.50
N ASN A 78 -6.69 -3.98 -14.18
CA ASN A 78 -7.33 -2.88 -13.46
C ASN A 78 -6.33 -1.94 -12.77
N ILE A 79 -5.02 -2.22 -12.77
CA ILE A 79 -4.03 -1.39 -12.06
C ILE A 79 -2.90 -0.90 -12.96
N THR A 80 -2.24 0.20 -12.59
CA THR A 80 -1.09 0.75 -13.33
C THR A 80 0.17 -0.11 -13.25
N GLY A 81 0.29 -0.95 -12.21
CA GLY A 81 1.41 -1.86 -12.01
C GLY A 81 2.55 -1.32 -11.14
N THR A 82 2.39 -0.14 -10.54
CA THR A 82 3.28 0.37 -9.48
C THR A 82 2.63 0.21 -8.11
N LEU A 83 3.38 -0.34 -7.16
CA LEU A 83 2.99 -0.52 -5.76
C LEU A 83 3.71 0.51 -4.90
N TYR A 84 3.02 1.07 -3.91
CA TYR A 84 3.51 2.16 -3.07
C TYR A 84 3.48 1.74 -1.60
N PHE A 85 4.63 1.78 -0.94
CA PHE A 85 4.82 1.37 0.45
C PHE A 85 5.17 2.58 1.29
N TRP A 86 4.32 2.87 2.28
CA TRP A 86 4.55 4.01 3.18
C TRP A 86 5.79 3.75 4.03
N THR A 87 6.71 4.72 4.09
CA THR A 87 7.98 4.60 4.82
C THR A 87 7.93 5.21 6.21
N HIS A 88 6.93 6.06 6.50
CA HIS A 88 6.75 6.74 7.78
C HIS A 88 8.02 7.50 8.24
N LYS A 89 8.70 8.18 7.32
CA LYS A 89 10.02 8.77 7.58
C LYS A 89 9.93 10.21 8.05
N THR A 90 8.96 10.98 7.56
CA THR A 90 8.82 12.40 7.89
C THR A 90 7.69 12.60 8.91
N ALA A 91 7.85 13.64 9.73
CA ALA A 91 6.81 14.05 10.66
C ALA A 91 5.61 14.64 9.91
N ILE A 92 4.40 14.46 10.46
CA ILE A 92 3.24 15.21 9.98
C ILE A 92 3.45 16.70 10.22
N SER A 93 3.01 17.53 9.28
CA SER A 93 3.23 18.98 9.35
C SER A 93 2.04 19.74 8.77
N THR A 94 1.86 20.98 9.24
CA THR A 94 0.93 21.95 8.64
C THR A 94 1.43 22.48 7.31
N SER A 95 2.74 22.35 7.03
CA SER A 95 3.35 22.74 5.76
C SER A 95 3.18 21.70 4.65
N ASN A 96 2.78 20.48 4.99
CA ASN A 96 2.54 19.42 4.01
C ASN A 96 1.20 19.67 3.31
N SER A 97 1.18 19.53 1.99
CA SER A 97 -0.03 19.70 1.18
C SER A 97 -1.14 18.71 1.59
N GLY A 98 -2.35 19.21 1.75
CA GLY A 98 -3.53 18.39 2.02
C GLY A 98 -4.68 19.20 2.59
N SER A 99 -5.80 18.52 2.83
CA SER A 99 -7.04 19.13 3.32
C SER A 99 -7.15 19.18 4.85
N GLN A 100 -6.20 18.59 5.58
CA GLN A 100 -6.19 18.57 7.03
C GLN A 100 -5.24 19.62 7.61
N LEU A 101 -5.41 19.95 8.90
CA LEU A 101 -4.49 20.85 9.62
C LEU A 101 -3.05 20.31 9.62
N TYR A 102 -2.88 19.01 9.85
CA TYR A 102 -1.60 18.31 9.73
C TYR A 102 -1.72 17.23 8.66
N ASN A 103 -0.81 17.23 7.69
CA ASN A 103 -0.80 16.27 6.60
C ASN A 103 0.49 15.44 6.60
N TYR A 104 0.41 14.22 6.08
CA TYR A 104 1.60 13.40 5.80
C TYR A 104 2.25 13.87 4.50
N ALA A 105 3.57 13.73 4.42
CA ALA A 105 4.29 14.07 3.21
C ALA A 105 4.03 13.03 2.11
N SER A 106 3.90 13.49 0.86
CA SER A 106 3.66 12.60 -0.29
C SER A 106 4.92 11.90 -0.79
N ASP A 107 6.09 12.39 -0.40
CA ASP A 107 7.39 11.80 -0.73
C ASP A 107 7.73 10.56 0.10
N ASP A 108 6.99 10.30 1.19
CA ASP A 108 7.14 9.17 2.13
C ASP A 108 6.73 7.79 1.56
N TYR A 109 6.72 7.60 0.24
CA TYR A 109 6.37 6.31 -0.38
C TYR A 109 7.51 5.75 -1.21
N SER A 110 8.03 4.60 -0.78
CA SER A 110 8.89 3.79 -1.64
C SER A 110 8.05 3.02 -2.63
N LYS A 111 8.57 2.81 -3.83
CA LYS A 111 7.81 2.30 -4.97
C LYS A 111 8.41 0.99 -5.46
N TYR A 112 7.58 0.11 -5.99
CA TYR A 112 8.02 -1.12 -6.66
C TYR A 112 7.20 -1.34 -7.93
N ASN A 113 7.86 -1.70 -9.01
CA ASN A 113 7.23 -2.22 -10.23
C ASN A 113 8.12 -3.34 -10.82
N LEU A 114 7.78 -3.84 -12.01
CA LEU A 114 8.55 -4.93 -12.65
C LEU A 114 9.99 -4.57 -13.02
N SER A 115 10.37 -3.29 -12.98
CA SER A 115 11.76 -2.84 -13.16
C SER A 115 12.54 -2.80 -11.84
N GLY A 116 11.88 -3.03 -10.70
CA GLY A 116 12.49 -3.08 -9.37
C GLY A 116 11.95 -2.03 -8.39
N GLY A 117 12.59 -1.98 -7.23
CA GLY A 117 12.27 -1.06 -6.15
C GLY A 117 13.03 0.25 -6.23
N VAL A 118 12.36 1.36 -5.87
CA VAL A 118 12.97 2.68 -5.71
C VAL A 118 12.60 3.22 -4.33
N GLN A 119 13.60 3.72 -3.61
CA GLN A 119 13.40 4.35 -2.30
C GLN A 119 12.56 5.63 -2.43
N SER A 120 11.81 5.93 -1.38
CA SER A 120 11.22 7.25 -1.16
C SER A 120 12.30 8.35 -1.12
N GLY A 121 11.94 9.56 -1.56
CA GLY A 121 12.82 10.73 -1.50
C GLY A 121 13.19 11.15 -0.07
N SER A 122 12.37 10.79 0.92
CA SER A 122 12.63 11.00 2.35
C SER A 122 13.36 9.82 3.01
N GLY A 123 13.74 8.81 2.22
CA GLY A 123 14.47 7.62 2.66
C GLY A 123 13.58 6.43 3.03
N GLY A 124 14.14 5.43 3.72
CA GLY A 124 13.44 4.19 4.12
C GLY A 124 13.96 2.94 3.42
N ALA A 125 13.24 1.82 3.53
CA ALA A 125 13.67 0.58 2.88
C ALA A 125 13.30 0.58 1.39
N VAL A 126 14.21 0.11 0.53
CA VAL A 126 13.90 -0.18 -0.88
C VAL A 126 13.08 -1.48 -0.92
N PRO A 127 11.88 -1.48 -1.53
CA PRO A 127 11.09 -2.70 -1.67
C PRO A 127 11.83 -3.72 -2.53
N THR A 128 11.88 -4.98 -2.08
CA THR A 128 12.65 -6.05 -2.71
C THR A 128 11.81 -6.99 -3.60
N GLY A 129 10.51 -6.73 -3.70
CA GLY A 129 9.56 -7.58 -4.41
C GLY A 129 8.87 -8.62 -3.52
N ASN A 130 9.26 -8.74 -2.25
CA ASN A 130 8.56 -9.55 -1.25
C ASN A 130 7.69 -8.66 -0.38
N ILE A 131 6.38 -8.91 -0.37
CA ILE A 131 5.40 -8.19 0.45
C ILE A 131 5.12 -9.04 1.68
N ALA A 132 5.50 -8.57 2.87
CA ALA A 132 5.39 -9.34 4.10
C ALA A 132 3.94 -9.67 4.49
N VAL A 133 3.77 -10.63 5.40
CA VAL A 133 2.47 -11.05 5.92
C VAL A 133 1.75 -9.84 6.53
N GLY A 134 0.50 -9.61 6.10
CA GLY A 134 -0.31 -8.48 6.57
C GLY A 134 0.20 -7.09 6.15
N GLN A 135 1.29 -6.99 5.39
CA GLN A 135 1.81 -5.70 4.94
C GLN A 135 0.84 -5.06 3.94
N GLY A 136 0.44 -3.82 4.25
CA GLY A 136 -0.37 -2.99 3.39
C GLY A 136 0.47 -2.23 2.35
N PHE A 137 -0.12 -1.97 1.18
CA PHE A 137 0.46 -1.14 0.14
C PHE A 137 -0.65 -0.47 -0.68
N PHE A 138 -0.36 0.71 -1.20
CA PHE A 138 -1.25 1.35 -2.16
C PHE A 138 -0.94 0.87 -3.57
N LEU A 139 -1.98 0.87 -4.40
CA LEU A 139 -1.89 0.72 -5.84
C LEU A 139 -2.84 1.74 -6.50
N GLU A 140 -2.52 2.12 -7.73
CA GLU A 140 -3.44 2.93 -8.53
C GLU A 140 -4.27 2.04 -9.44
N SER A 141 -5.58 2.22 -9.39
CA SER A 141 -6.50 1.59 -10.34
C SER A 141 -6.58 2.40 -11.63
N THR A 142 -6.69 1.74 -12.78
CA THR A 142 -6.99 2.34 -14.09
C THR A 142 -8.50 2.33 -14.39
N VAL A 143 -9.23 1.36 -13.83
CA VAL A 143 -10.68 1.21 -13.91
C VAL A 143 -11.20 0.57 -12.63
N SER A 144 -12.44 0.87 -12.23
CA SER A 144 -13.09 0.17 -11.12
C SER A 144 -13.29 -1.31 -11.46
N GLY A 145 -13.00 -2.20 -10.51
CA GLY A 145 -13.04 -3.64 -10.73
C GLY A 145 -12.49 -4.39 -9.52
N ASN A 146 -11.80 -5.50 -9.75
CA ASN A 146 -11.12 -6.25 -8.70
C ASN A 146 -9.62 -6.35 -8.96
N VAL A 147 -8.86 -6.50 -7.87
CA VAL A 147 -7.52 -7.10 -7.91
C VAL A 147 -7.60 -8.50 -7.31
N THR A 148 -6.78 -9.41 -7.81
CA THR A 148 -6.73 -10.80 -7.35
C THR A 148 -5.37 -11.09 -6.76
N PHE A 149 -5.40 -11.60 -5.53
CA PHE A 149 -4.29 -12.25 -4.86
C PHE A 149 -4.37 -13.74 -5.18
N ASN A 150 -3.28 -14.30 -5.67
CA ASN A 150 -3.12 -15.72 -5.96
C ASN A 150 -1.64 -16.09 -5.79
N ASN A 151 -1.22 -16.24 -4.53
CA ASN A 151 0.16 -16.57 -4.14
C ASN A 151 0.34 -18.07 -4.01
#